data_AF-A0A7X4WDH8-F1
#
_entry.id   AF-A0A7X4WDH8-F1
#
_cell.length_a   1.000
_cell.length_b   1.000
_cell.length_c   1.000
_cell.angle_alpha   90.00
_cell.angle_beta   90.00
_cell.angle_gamma   90.00
#
_symmetry.space_group_name_H-M   'P 1'
#
loop_
_entity.id
_entity.type
_entity.pdbx_description
1 polymer ?
#
loop_
_entity_poly.entity_id
_entity_poly.type
_entity_poly.pdbx_seq_one_letter_code
_entity_poly.pdbx_strand_id
1 'polypeptide(L)'
;MKLDEIARLAGVSRTTASYVINGKASQYRISEKTQQKVMAVVDEHNFKPDHAASALRAGSSRSLGLIIPDLENSSYAKLAKLLERDARKAGYQVIISCSDDEPETEMKVAQTLVGRRIDALIVASSLPADNVFYRQIQDAGVPVIAIDRGLDDEFFACVISEDHDGAYALTEQLIQTDTATIGLIGAVPDLGISQQREMGFHAAIRDHRPDIAVKTLYGTHFSPEEGQRLLQTWIDGDQVPDSILITSYSLFEGMLDCFLSHPDLMTTTQLATFGDHRLLDFLPMRIHSLPQQFEDIADSALELALNATAGRYRAGVEVIPRQLKIR
;
A
#
# COMPACT_ATOMS: atom_id res chain seq x y z
N MET A 1 11.00 36.76 9.18
CA MET A 1 10.06 37.51 10.04
C MET A 1 9.28 36.51 10.88
N LYS A 2 9.00 36.78 12.16
CA LYS A 2 8.24 35.90 13.07
C LYS A 2 6.79 36.37 13.21
N LEU A 3 5.89 35.48 13.66
CA LEU A 3 4.47 35.82 13.89
C LEU A 3 4.29 37.03 14.83
N ASP A 4 5.15 37.17 15.83
CA ASP A 4 5.11 38.29 16.78
C ASP A 4 5.37 39.65 16.08
N GLU A 5 6.22 39.66 15.05
CA GLU A 5 6.52 40.87 14.27
C GLU A 5 5.35 41.26 13.38
N ILE A 6 4.68 40.29 12.75
CA ILE A 6 3.45 40.51 11.97
C ILE A 6 2.34 41.06 12.85
N ALA A 7 2.13 40.48 14.03
CA ALA A 7 1.13 40.97 14.98
C ALA A 7 1.38 42.43 15.40
N ARG A 8 2.66 42.77 15.66
CA ARG A 8 3.08 44.13 16.00
C ARG A 8 2.85 45.11 14.86
N LEU A 9 3.24 44.76 13.63
CA LEU A 9 3.05 45.60 12.43
C LEU A 9 1.56 45.80 12.09
N ALA A 10 0.75 44.75 12.23
CA ALA A 10 -0.69 44.84 12.06
C ALA A 10 -1.41 45.50 13.25
N GLY A 11 -0.73 45.76 14.37
CA GLY A 11 -1.30 46.38 15.57
C GLY A 11 -2.38 45.53 16.24
N VAL A 12 -2.19 44.21 16.27
CA VAL A 12 -3.11 43.24 16.88
C VAL A 12 -2.37 42.32 17.85
N SER A 13 -3.10 41.56 18.66
CA SER A 13 -2.47 40.51 19.49
C SER A 13 -1.90 39.39 18.61
N ARG A 14 -0.88 38.68 19.12
CA ARG A 14 -0.32 37.48 18.46
C ARG A 14 -1.40 36.45 18.14
N THR A 15 -2.35 36.25 19.06
CA THR A 15 -3.47 35.32 18.91
C THR A 15 -4.40 35.74 17.78
N THR A 16 -4.74 37.03 17.70
CA THR A 16 -5.55 37.60 16.61
C THR A 16 -4.87 37.41 15.26
N ALA A 17 -3.57 37.74 15.15
CA ALA A 17 -2.81 37.53 13.92
C ALA A 17 -2.79 36.05 13.51
N SER A 18 -2.60 35.14 14.49
CA SER A 18 -2.63 33.70 14.25
C SER A 18 -3.96 33.20 13.70
N TYR A 19 -5.09 33.65 14.26
CA TYR A 19 -6.41 33.25 13.77
C TYR A 19 -6.71 33.75 12.37
N VAL A 20 -6.28 34.96 12.03
CA VAL A 20 -6.42 35.48 10.66
C VAL A 20 -5.58 34.66 9.68
N ILE A 21 -4.30 34.49 9.96
CA ILE A 21 -3.36 33.78 9.07
C ILE A 21 -3.76 32.31 8.87
N ASN A 22 -4.33 31.66 9.90
CA ASN A 22 -4.79 30.27 9.82
C ASN A 22 -6.25 30.12 9.34
N GLY A 23 -6.87 31.18 8.79
CA GLY A 23 -8.25 31.11 8.25
C GLY A 23 -9.36 30.92 9.28
N LYS A 24 -9.08 31.11 10.58
CA LYS A 24 -10.04 30.95 11.69
C LYS A 24 -10.71 32.27 12.09
N ALA A 25 -10.51 33.36 11.34
CA ALA A 25 -10.97 34.69 11.72
C ALA A 25 -12.48 34.79 11.94
N SER A 26 -13.27 34.18 11.05
CA SER A 26 -14.73 34.17 11.15
C SER A 26 -15.24 33.40 12.37
N GLN A 27 -14.58 32.28 12.72
CA GLN A 27 -14.90 31.49 13.91
C GLN A 27 -14.75 32.31 15.21
N TYR A 28 -13.71 33.13 15.28
CA TYR A 28 -13.43 33.99 16.43
C TYR A 28 -14.00 35.41 16.29
N ARG A 29 -14.93 35.63 15.35
CA ARG A 29 -15.63 36.91 15.14
C ARG A 29 -14.69 38.11 14.96
N ILE A 30 -13.55 37.91 14.32
CA ILE A 30 -12.60 38.98 14.00
C ILE A 30 -13.16 39.80 12.86
N SER A 31 -13.24 41.13 13.03
CA SER A 31 -13.80 42.04 12.01
C SER A 31 -13.04 41.96 10.68
N GLU A 32 -13.75 42.07 9.55
CA GLU A 32 -13.13 42.06 8.21
C GLU A 32 -12.02 43.10 8.07
N LYS A 33 -12.21 44.29 8.64
CA LYS A 33 -11.20 45.36 8.68
C LYS A 33 -9.90 44.89 9.34
N THR A 34 -10.00 44.15 10.45
CA THR A 34 -8.84 43.58 11.13
C THR A 34 -8.20 42.44 10.31
N GLN A 35 -9.02 41.61 9.64
CA GLN A 35 -8.53 40.54 8.77
C GLN A 35 -7.69 41.10 7.62
N GLN A 36 -8.23 42.09 6.91
CA GLN A 36 -7.56 42.77 5.79
C GLN A 36 -6.25 43.42 6.24
N LYS A 37 -6.25 44.08 7.41
CA LYS A 37 -5.05 44.71 7.96
C LYS A 37 -3.93 43.70 8.24
N VAL A 38 -4.26 42.54 8.79
CA VAL A 38 -3.27 41.49 9.05
C VAL A 38 -2.77 40.88 7.73
N MET A 39 -3.67 40.58 6.78
CA MET A 39 -3.27 39.99 5.50
C MET A 39 -2.41 40.93 4.66
N ALA A 40 -2.67 42.24 4.67
CA ALA A 40 -1.83 43.23 3.98
C ALA A 40 -0.37 43.19 4.46
N VAL A 41 -0.14 43.07 5.78
CA VAL A 41 1.21 42.96 6.36
C VAL A 41 1.86 41.61 6.03
N VAL A 42 1.06 40.53 5.97
CA VAL A 42 1.54 39.20 5.56
C VAL A 42 2.03 39.23 4.12
N ASP A 43 1.25 39.83 3.22
CA ASP A 43 1.54 39.93 1.79
C ASP A 43 2.74 40.86 1.53
N GLU A 44 2.79 42.03 2.18
CA GLU A 44 3.88 43.00 2.07
C GLU A 44 5.24 42.40 2.46
N HIS A 45 5.26 41.54 3.47
CA HIS A 45 6.49 40.94 3.98
C HIS A 45 6.70 39.49 3.55
N ASN A 46 5.87 38.98 2.63
CA ASN A 46 5.90 37.59 2.15
C ASN A 46 6.02 36.58 3.30
N PHE A 47 5.30 36.83 4.40
CA PHE A 47 5.39 36.00 5.60
C PHE A 47 4.72 34.66 5.34
N LYS A 48 5.47 33.58 5.54
CA LYS A 48 4.95 32.21 5.50
C LYS A 48 4.97 31.62 6.92
N PRO A 49 3.86 31.04 7.39
CA PRO A 49 3.84 30.33 8.67
C PRO A 49 4.91 29.25 8.70
N ASP A 50 5.72 29.25 9.76
CA ASP A 50 6.64 28.15 10.04
C ASP A 50 5.81 26.95 10.56
N HIS A 51 5.62 25.96 9.69
CA HIS A 51 4.90 24.74 10.00
C HIS A 51 5.56 23.96 11.15
N ALA A 52 6.89 23.91 11.23
CA ALA A 52 7.59 23.21 12.31
C ALA A 52 7.34 23.90 13.67
N ALA A 53 7.39 25.23 13.70
CA ALA A 53 7.06 25.99 14.92
C ALA A 53 5.57 25.89 15.29
N SER A 54 4.67 25.78 14.31
CA SER A 54 3.24 25.58 14.53
C SER A 54 2.96 24.18 15.07
N ALA A 55 3.56 23.16 14.47
CA ALA A 55 3.47 21.76 14.88
C ALA A 55 3.94 21.55 16.32
N LEU A 56 5.08 22.15 16.67
CA LEU A 56 5.64 22.08 18.03
C LEU A 56 4.67 22.65 19.08
N ARG A 57 3.94 23.72 18.75
CA ARG A 57 2.92 24.29 19.65
C ARG A 57 1.63 23.49 19.68
N ALA A 58 1.24 22.89 18.56
CA ALA A 58 0.03 22.09 18.43
C ALA A 58 0.21 20.66 18.98
N GLY A 59 1.45 20.20 19.17
CA GLY A 59 1.76 18.82 19.54
C GLY A 59 1.54 17.81 18.41
N SER A 60 1.36 18.27 17.18
CA SER A 60 1.08 17.44 15.99
C SER A 60 1.65 18.13 14.76
N SER A 61 2.35 17.36 13.91
CA SER A 61 2.89 17.83 12.64
C SER A 61 1.84 17.88 11.53
N ARG A 62 0.70 17.22 11.73
CA ARG A 62 -0.30 16.95 10.69
C ARG A 62 0.34 16.23 9.50
N SER A 63 1.28 15.33 9.77
CA SER A 63 1.97 14.54 8.76
C SER A 63 1.83 13.06 9.05
N LEU A 64 1.53 12.26 8.03
CA LEU A 64 1.57 10.81 8.07
C LEU A 64 2.77 10.34 7.24
N GLY A 65 3.47 9.31 7.70
CA GLY A 65 4.44 8.59 6.87
C GLY A 65 3.75 7.47 6.12
N LEU A 66 4.13 7.24 4.85
CA LEU A 66 3.77 6.05 4.11
C LEU A 66 5.06 5.41 3.56
N ILE A 67 5.32 4.16 3.91
CA ILE A 67 6.41 3.37 3.33
C ILE A 67 5.79 2.24 2.50
N ILE A 68 6.20 2.16 1.24
CA ILE A 68 5.77 1.11 0.31
C ILE A 68 6.99 0.46 -0.35
N PRO A 69 6.91 -0.85 -0.72
CA PRO A 69 8.02 -1.57 -1.33
C PRO A 69 8.48 -0.99 -2.65
N ASP A 70 7.55 -0.58 -3.51
CA ASP A 70 7.86 -0.17 -4.87
C ASP A 70 6.86 0.89 -5.35
N LEU A 71 7.36 1.99 -5.91
CA LEU A 71 6.58 3.09 -6.48
C LEU A 71 6.11 2.83 -7.91
N GLU A 72 6.76 1.92 -8.64
CA GLU A 72 6.41 1.52 -9.99
C GLU A 72 5.26 0.50 -9.99
N ASN A 73 5.13 -0.28 -8.91
CA ASN A 73 4.01 -1.17 -8.69
C ASN A 73 2.67 -0.41 -8.64
N SER A 74 1.82 -0.67 -9.62
CA SER A 74 0.53 0.00 -9.78
C SER A 74 -0.43 -0.15 -8.57
N SER A 75 -0.33 -1.25 -7.81
CA SER A 75 -1.15 -1.48 -6.62
C SER A 75 -0.77 -0.52 -5.49
N TYR A 76 0.52 -0.42 -5.18
CA TYR A 76 1.03 0.52 -4.17
C TYR A 76 0.86 1.98 -4.62
N ALA A 77 1.09 2.29 -5.90
CA ALA A 77 0.86 3.63 -6.44
C ALA A 77 -0.61 4.05 -6.30
N LYS A 78 -1.57 3.15 -6.52
CA LYS A 78 -3.00 3.42 -6.34
C LYS A 78 -3.35 3.66 -4.86
N LEU A 79 -2.85 2.82 -3.95
CA LEU A 79 -3.03 3.00 -2.50
C LEU A 79 -2.44 4.34 -2.02
N ALA A 80 -1.21 4.64 -2.41
CA ALA A 80 -0.54 5.89 -2.03
C ALA A 80 -1.31 7.13 -2.51
N LYS A 81 -1.86 7.09 -3.74
CA LYS A 81 -2.70 8.16 -4.28
C LYS A 81 -4.00 8.34 -3.49
N LEU A 82 -4.67 7.24 -3.12
CA LEU A 82 -5.92 7.29 -2.35
C LEU A 82 -5.65 7.83 -0.94
N LEU A 83 -4.66 7.27 -0.24
CA LEU A 83 -4.24 7.72 1.08
C LEU A 83 -3.83 9.20 1.08
N GLU A 84 -3.01 9.66 0.13
CA GLU A 84 -2.64 11.07 0.01
C GLU A 84 -3.87 11.95 -0.14
N ARG A 85 -4.75 11.62 -1.08
CA ARG A 85 -5.93 12.42 -1.40
C ARG A 85 -6.82 12.60 -0.19
N ASP A 86 -7.08 11.51 0.53
CA ASP A 86 -8.06 11.52 1.62
C ASP A 86 -7.45 12.04 2.92
N ALA A 87 -6.17 11.76 3.20
CA ALA A 87 -5.43 12.42 4.27
C ALA A 87 -5.38 13.94 4.07
N ARG A 88 -5.15 14.42 2.82
CA ARG A 88 -5.15 15.84 2.49
C ARG A 88 -6.50 16.50 2.74
N LYS A 89 -7.61 15.82 2.43
CA LYS A 89 -8.96 16.29 2.78
C LYS A 89 -9.15 16.39 4.30
N ALA A 90 -8.54 15.47 5.06
CA ALA A 90 -8.53 15.49 6.53
C ALA A 90 -7.53 16.50 7.14
N GLY A 91 -6.80 17.25 6.31
CA GLY A 91 -5.82 18.25 6.75
C GLY A 91 -4.47 17.68 7.16
N TYR A 92 -4.12 16.48 6.68
CA TYR A 92 -2.82 15.84 6.87
C TYR A 92 -2.01 15.83 5.56
N GLN A 93 -0.69 15.97 5.66
CA GLN A 93 0.24 15.70 4.57
C GLN A 93 0.71 14.25 4.65
N VAL A 94 0.80 13.54 3.53
CA VAL A 94 1.45 12.22 3.49
C VAL A 94 2.85 12.36 2.92
N ILE A 95 3.86 11.84 3.63
CA ILE A 95 5.24 11.74 3.17
C ILE A 95 5.46 10.29 2.72
N ILE A 96 5.51 10.08 1.42
CA ILE A 96 5.69 8.76 0.80
C ILE A 96 7.18 8.46 0.68
N SER A 97 7.59 7.25 1.03
CA SER A 97 8.96 6.73 0.89
C SER A 97 8.92 5.32 0.31
N CYS A 98 9.90 5.00 -0.51
CA CYS A 98 10.09 3.67 -1.09
C CYS A 98 11.08 2.89 -0.21
N SER A 99 10.80 1.63 0.10
CA SER A 99 11.79 0.73 0.72
C SER A 99 12.60 -0.07 -0.30
N ASP A 100 12.21 -0.05 -1.57
CA ASP A 100 12.74 -0.91 -2.64
C ASP A 100 12.64 -2.42 -2.28
N ASP A 101 11.65 -2.76 -1.46
CA ASP A 101 11.48 -4.07 -0.81
C ASP A 101 12.67 -4.52 0.06
N GLU A 102 13.57 -3.60 0.42
CA GLU A 102 14.81 -3.90 1.15
C GLU A 102 14.70 -3.57 2.66
N PRO A 103 14.85 -4.55 3.57
CA PRO A 103 14.72 -4.35 5.02
C PRO A 103 15.56 -3.20 5.60
N GLU A 104 16.81 -3.07 5.15
CA GLU A 104 17.70 -2.00 5.63
C GLU A 104 17.25 -0.61 5.16
N THR A 105 16.77 -0.52 3.92
CA THR A 105 16.27 0.73 3.34
C THR A 105 15.00 1.14 4.05
N GLU A 106 14.07 0.20 4.26
CA GLU A 106 12.84 0.37 5.03
C GLU A 106 13.11 0.97 6.42
N MET A 107 14.03 0.39 7.19
CA MET A 107 14.38 0.89 8.52
C MET A 107 14.96 2.31 8.48
N LYS A 108 15.83 2.62 7.51
CA LYS A 108 16.44 3.96 7.34
C LYS A 108 15.38 5.02 7.00
N VAL A 109 14.45 4.71 6.08
CA VAL A 109 13.39 5.66 5.71
C VAL A 109 12.38 5.83 6.84
N ALA A 110 12.04 4.77 7.56
CA ALA A 110 11.19 4.83 8.76
C ALA A 110 11.80 5.75 9.83
N GLN A 111 13.08 5.58 10.17
CA GLN A 111 13.79 6.47 11.10
C GLN A 111 13.80 7.92 10.62
N THR A 112 13.96 8.16 9.32
CA THR A 112 13.91 9.50 8.72
C THR A 112 12.54 10.14 8.90
N LEU A 113 11.46 9.38 8.67
CA LEU A 113 10.09 9.85 8.86
C LEU A 113 9.79 10.13 10.33
N VAL A 114 10.18 9.23 11.24
CA VAL A 114 10.07 9.44 12.69
C VAL A 114 10.85 10.70 13.13
N GLY A 115 12.05 10.91 12.61
CA GLY A 115 12.85 12.12 12.85
C GLY A 115 12.18 13.42 12.36
N ARG A 116 11.31 13.32 11.35
CA ARG A 116 10.45 14.41 10.87
C ARG A 116 9.18 14.61 11.70
N ARG A 117 9.00 13.85 12.79
CA ARG A 117 7.87 13.92 13.72
C ARG A 117 6.51 13.71 13.05
N ILE A 118 6.42 12.72 12.16
CA ILE A 118 5.12 12.24 11.68
C ILE A 118 4.23 11.83 12.87
N ASP A 119 2.93 12.04 12.72
CA ASP A 119 1.95 11.73 13.76
C ASP A 119 1.58 10.24 13.78
N ALA A 120 1.70 9.55 12.64
CA ALA A 120 1.57 8.08 12.51
C ALA A 120 2.30 7.58 11.25
N LEU A 121 2.69 6.31 11.26
CA LEU A 121 3.36 5.63 10.16
C LEU A 121 2.45 4.53 9.59
N ILE A 122 2.24 4.57 8.27
CA ILE A 122 1.59 3.51 7.50
C ILE A 122 2.69 2.79 6.71
N VAL A 123 2.71 1.45 6.72
CA VAL A 123 3.78 0.67 6.07
C VAL A 123 3.26 -0.64 5.47
N ALA A 124 3.71 -0.94 4.25
CA ALA A 124 3.72 -2.31 3.72
C ALA A 124 5.15 -2.87 3.88
N SER A 125 5.35 -3.68 4.92
CA SER A 125 6.70 -4.00 5.43
C SER A 125 7.37 -5.14 4.66
N SER A 126 8.68 -5.03 4.42
CA SER A 126 9.55 -6.13 4.00
C SER A 126 10.25 -6.82 5.17
N LEU A 127 10.02 -6.37 6.41
CA LEU A 127 10.62 -6.99 7.60
C LEU A 127 9.92 -8.32 7.94
N PRO A 128 10.67 -9.27 8.54
CA PRO A 128 10.07 -10.44 9.17
C PRO A 128 9.05 -10.05 10.25
N ALA A 129 8.00 -10.84 10.42
CA ALA A 129 6.91 -10.55 11.36
C ALA A 129 7.38 -10.48 12.83
N ASP A 130 8.44 -11.20 13.20
CA ASP A 130 9.04 -11.20 14.55
C ASP A 130 10.04 -10.06 14.78
N ASN A 131 10.27 -9.20 13.78
CA ASN A 131 11.20 -8.08 13.89
C ASN A 131 10.67 -7.01 14.85
N VAL A 132 11.46 -6.67 15.86
CA VAL A 132 11.07 -5.72 16.93
C VAL A 132 11.14 -4.25 16.51
N PHE A 133 11.63 -3.92 15.31
CA PHE A 133 11.90 -2.54 14.88
C PHE A 133 10.68 -1.62 14.98
N TYR A 134 9.55 -2.04 14.40
CA TYR A 134 8.32 -1.22 14.47
C TYR A 134 7.74 -1.15 15.87
N ARG A 135 8.01 -2.14 16.72
CA ARG A 135 7.59 -2.14 18.12
C ARG A 135 8.32 -1.05 18.88
N GLN A 136 9.62 -0.89 18.64
CA GLN A 136 10.42 0.20 19.21
C GLN A 136 9.91 1.58 18.76
N ILE A 137 9.47 1.72 17.50
CA ILE A 137 8.87 2.96 17.00
C ILE A 137 7.55 3.25 17.73
N GLN A 138 6.71 2.23 17.91
CA GLN A 138 5.44 2.35 18.60
C GLN A 138 5.61 2.68 20.09
N ASP A 139 6.55 2.03 20.77
CA ASP A 139 6.90 2.28 22.18
C ASP A 139 7.48 3.70 22.36
N ALA A 140 8.11 4.27 21.33
CA ALA A 140 8.56 5.65 21.30
C ALA A 140 7.43 6.67 21.02
N GLY A 141 6.19 6.20 20.85
CA GLY A 141 4.99 7.01 20.75
C GLY A 141 4.54 7.36 19.33
N VAL A 142 5.10 6.71 18.30
CA VAL A 142 4.62 6.87 16.90
C VAL A 142 3.81 5.63 16.53
N PRO A 143 2.47 5.74 16.40
CA PRO A 143 1.63 4.62 16.01
C PRO A 143 2.00 4.07 14.63
N VAL A 144 1.99 2.75 14.49
CA VAL A 144 2.29 2.05 13.24
C VAL A 144 1.05 1.29 12.78
N ILE A 145 0.72 1.43 11.49
CA ILE A 145 -0.39 0.77 10.81
C ILE A 145 0.21 -0.01 9.64
N ALA A 146 0.04 -1.33 9.64
CA ALA A 146 0.47 -2.19 8.55
C ALA A 146 -0.61 -2.23 7.46
N ILE A 147 -0.22 -2.16 6.18
CA ILE A 147 -1.12 -2.32 5.04
C ILE A 147 -0.55 -3.36 4.08
N ASP A 148 -1.43 -4.14 3.44
CA ASP A 148 -1.10 -5.18 2.43
C ASP A 148 -0.26 -6.35 2.96
N ARG A 149 0.82 -6.07 3.69
CA ARG A 149 1.71 -6.99 4.38
C ARG A 149 1.56 -6.78 5.89
N GLY A 150 0.94 -7.75 6.56
CA GLY A 150 0.66 -7.66 7.99
C GLY A 150 1.91 -7.71 8.87
N LEU A 151 1.83 -7.04 10.02
CA LEU A 151 2.73 -7.22 11.15
C LEU A 151 2.00 -8.04 12.25
N ASP A 152 2.70 -8.32 13.35
CA ASP A 152 2.11 -8.98 14.53
C ASP A 152 0.89 -8.22 15.07
N ASP A 153 -0.28 -8.82 14.94
CA ASP A 153 -1.58 -8.21 15.22
C ASP A 153 -1.90 -8.09 16.70
N GLU A 154 -1.09 -8.69 17.57
CA GLU A 154 -1.13 -8.42 19.02
C GLU A 154 -0.70 -6.98 19.31
N PHE A 155 0.18 -6.42 18.47
CA PHE A 155 0.78 -5.09 18.68
C PHE A 155 0.37 -4.08 17.62
N PHE A 156 0.10 -4.51 16.38
CA PHE A 156 -0.14 -3.62 15.26
C PHE A 156 -1.58 -3.65 14.76
N ALA A 157 -2.05 -2.50 14.31
CA ALA A 157 -3.25 -2.38 13.48
C ALA A 157 -2.86 -2.76 12.04
N CYS A 158 -3.53 -3.73 11.45
CA CYS A 158 -3.20 -4.28 10.14
C CYS A 158 -4.43 -4.21 9.22
N VAL A 159 -4.27 -3.71 8.01
CA VAL A 159 -5.28 -3.78 6.94
C VAL A 159 -4.73 -4.64 5.81
N ILE A 160 -5.21 -5.87 5.71
CA ILE A 160 -4.72 -6.84 4.71
C ILE A 160 -5.85 -7.25 3.78
N SER A 161 -5.51 -7.87 2.67
CA SER A 161 -6.50 -8.47 1.76
C SER A 161 -6.64 -9.96 2.01
N GLU A 162 -7.83 -10.51 1.76
CA GLU A 162 -8.06 -11.95 1.83
C GLU A 162 -7.28 -12.66 0.70
N ASP A 163 -6.20 -13.35 1.06
CA ASP A 163 -5.28 -14.00 0.12
C ASP A 163 -5.47 -15.51 0.04
N HIS A 164 -5.84 -16.17 1.14
CA HIS A 164 -6.02 -17.63 1.18
C HIS A 164 -7.28 -18.03 0.42
N ASP A 165 -8.44 -17.52 0.84
CA ASP A 165 -9.71 -17.87 0.21
C ASP A 165 -9.77 -17.31 -1.22
N GLY A 166 -9.07 -16.20 -1.45
CA GLY A 166 -8.83 -15.65 -2.77
C GLY A 166 -8.10 -16.62 -3.70
N ALA A 167 -6.96 -17.16 -3.27
CA ALA A 167 -6.20 -18.14 -4.06
C ALA A 167 -6.98 -19.44 -4.25
N TYR A 168 -7.69 -19.88 -3.22
CA TYR A 168 -8.57 -21.05 -3.31
C TYR A 168 -9.60 -20.88 -4.43
N ALA A 169 -10.40 -19.79 -4.39
CA ALA A 169 -11.45 -19.54 -5.37
C ALA A 169 -10.89 -19.34 -6.79
N LEU A 170 -9.72 -18.71 -6.91
CA LEU A 170 -9.06 -18.49 -8.20
C LEU A 170 -8.53 -19.80 -8.79
N THR A 171 -8.02 -20.70 -7.95
CA THR A 171 -7.53 -22.03 -8.35
C THR A 171 -8.68 -22.94 -8.78
N GLU A 172 -9.83 -22.88 -8.11
CA GLU A 172 -11.05 -23.61 -8.52
C GLU A 172 -11.45 -23.32 -9.96
N GLN A 173 -11.22 -22.09 -10.45
CA GLN A 173 -11.52 -21.73 -11.84
C GLN A 173 -10.54 -22.38 -12.84
N LEU A 174 -9.31 -22.68 -12.42
CA LEU A 174 -8.25 -23.23 -13.27
C LEU A 174 -8.26 -24.77 -13.34
N ILE A 175 -8.71 -25.45 -12.28
CA ILE A 175 -8.64 -26.92 -12.18
C ILE A 175 -9.84 -27.63 -12.83
N GLN A 176 -10.14 -27.28 -14.08
CA GLN A 176 -11.20 -27.90 -14.89
C GLN A 176 -10.87 -29.36 -15.25
N THR A 177 -11.86 -30.12 -15.75
CA THR A 177 -11.77 -31.58 -15.94
C THR A 177 -10.62 -32.01 -16.87
N ASP A 178 -10.25 -31.16 -17.82
CA ASP A 178 -9.20 -31.37 -18.82
C ASP A 178 -7.81 -30.88 -18.36
N THR A 179 -7.69 -30.19 -17.23
CA THR A 179 -6.40 -29.76 -16.68
C THR A 179 -5.66 -30.96 -16.08
N ALA A 180 -4.50 -31.32 -16.64
CA ALA A 180 -3.66 -32.42 -16.15
C ALA A 180 -2.50 -31.91 -15.28
N THR A 181 -2.03 -30.70 -15.54
CA THR A 181 -0.92 -30.06 -14.83
C THR A 181 -1.27 -28.61 -14.47
N ILE A 182 -0.94 -28.19 -13.25
CA ILE A 182 -1.15 -26.81 -12.79
C ILE A 182 0.12 -26.23 -12.16
N GLY A 183 0.39 -24.97 -12.49
CA GLY A 183 1.53 -24.19 -12.04
C GLY A 183 1.17 -23.10 -11.05
N LEU A 184 2.03 -22.86 -10.07
CA LEU A 184 2.07 -21.63 -9.28
C LEU A 184 3.37 -20.87 -9.61
N ILE A 185 3.23 -19.60 -9.99
CA ILE A 185 4.35 -18.66 -10.09
C ILE A 185 4.18 -17.61 -8.99
N GLY A 186 5.13 -17.58 -8.05
CA GLY A 186 5.16 -16.60 -6.98
C GLY A 186 6.51 -15.92 -6.82
N ALA A 187 6.62 -15.06 -5.82
CA ALA A 187 7.86 -14.43 -5.41
C ALA A 187 7.92 -14.29 -3.88
N VAL A 188 9.13 -14.18 -3.34
CA VAL A 188 9.39 -14.01 -1.91
C VAL A 188 8.63 -15.07 -1.07
N PRO A 189 9.01 -16.36 -1.14
CA PRO A 189 8.23 -17.45 -0.55
C PRO A 189 8.02 -17.32 0.96
N ASP A 190 8.93 -16.64 1.66
CA ASP A 190 8.85 -16.43 3.10
C ASP A 190 7.86 -15.30 3.51
N LEU A 191 7.34 -14.53 2.55
CA LEU A 191 6.39 -13.46 2.83
C LEU A 191 5.00 -14.03 3.14
N GLY A 192 4.34 -13.49 4.16
CA GLY A 192 3.03 -13.98 4.61
C GLY A 192 1.98 -14.06 3.50
N ILE A 193 1.91 -13.05 2.62
CA ILE A 193 0.97 -13.07 1.47
C ILE A 193 1.27 -14.21 0.50
N SER A 194 2.55 -14.53 0.27
CA SER A 194 2.97 -15.61 -0.62
C SER A 194 2.57 -16.97 -0.06
N GLN A 195 2.75 -17.16 1.26
CA GLN A 195 2.35 -18.37 1.96
C GLN A 195 0.84 -18.54 1.96
N GLN A 196 0.06 -17.49 2.25
CA GLN A 196 -1.41 -17.57 2.22
C GLN A 196 -1.93 -17.94 0.82
N ARG A 197 -1.38 -17.34 -0.23
CA ARG A 197 -1.77 -17.64 -1.61
C ARG A 197 -1.42 -19.07 -2.00
N GLU A 198 -0.23 -19.55 -1.66
CA GLU A 198 0.18 -20.94 -1.91
C GLU A 198 -0.67 -21.95 -1.12
N MET A 199 -1.01 -21.65 0.14
CA MET A 199 -1.90 -22.47 0.96
C MET A 199 -3.29 -22.60 0.33
N GLY A 200 -3.88 -21.49 -0.12
CA GLY A 200 -5.18 -21.50 -0.79
C GLY A 200 -5.15 -22.28 -2.10
N PHE A 201 -4.09 -22.12 -2.89
CA PHE A 201 -3.84 -22.89 -4.11
C PHE A 201 -3.80 -24.40 -3.85
N HIS A 202 -3.01 -24.86 -2.88
CA HIS A 202 -2.94 -26.27 -2.53
C HIS A 202 -4.23 -26.80 -1.88
N ALA A 203 -4.95 -25.96 -1.13
CA ALA A 203 -6.22 -26.35 -0.55
C ALA A 203 -7.27 -26.67 -1.61
N ALA A 204 -7.42 -25.82 -2.63
CA ALA A 204 -8.36 -26.05 -3.72
C ALA A 204 -8.03 -27.33 -4.51
N ILE A 205 -6.74 -27.58 -4.76
CA ILE A 205 -6.27 -28.80 -5.45
C ILE A 205 -6.60 -30.05 -4.63
N ARG A 206 -6.28 -30.05 -3.34
CA ARG A 206 -6.56 -31.19 -2.45
C ARG A 206 -8.06 -31.52 -2.42
N ASP A 207 -8.91 -30.51 -2.42
CA ASP A 207 -10.35 -30.67 -2.22
C ASP A 207 -11.08 -31.08 -3.52
N HIS A 208 -10.56 -30.72 -4.71
CA HIS A 208 -11.23 -30.96 -6.00
C HIS A 208 -10.49 -31.86 -6.99
N ARG A 209 -9.15 -31.83 -7.02
CA ARG A 209 -8.30 -32.50 -8.02
C ARG A 209 -6.98 -33.00 -7.39
N PRO A 210 -7.02 -33.86 -6.36
CA PRO A 210 -5.82 -34.30 -5.63
C PRO A 210 -4.82 -35.11 -6.50
N ASP A 211 -5.23 -35.52 -7.70
CA ASP A 211 -4.47 -36.28 -8.69
C ASP A 211 -3.72 -35.40 -9.71
N ILE A 212 -4.00 -34.09 -9.76
CA ILE A 212 -3.36 -33.17 -10.72
C ILE A 212 -1.87 -32.99 -10.41
N ALA A 213 -1.02 -32.94 -11.43
CA ALA A 213 0.40 -32.69 -11.22
C ALA A 213 0.64 -31.20 -10.96
N VAL A 214 1.36 -30.88 -9.88
CA VAL A 214 1.61 -29.51 -9.45
C VAL A 214 3.06 -29.12 -9.69
N LYS A 215 3.28 -27.91 -10.21
CA LYS A 215 4.61 -27.29 -10.34
C LYS A 215 4.59 -25.92 -9.66
N THR A 216 5.67 -25.58 -8.95
CA THR A 216 5.78 -24.29 -8.27
C THR A 216 7.15 -23.69 -8.55
N LEU A 217 7.18 -22.41 -8.92
CA LEU A 217 8.41 -21.64 -9.06
C LEU A 217 8.28 -20.32 -8.29
N TYR A 218 9.35 -19.94 -7.60
CA TYR A 218 9.44 -18.70 -6.85
C TYR A 218 10.58 -17.81 -7.35
N GLY A 219 10.24 -16.54 -7.54
CA GLY A 219 11.21 -15.47 -7.73
C GLY A 219 11.68 -14.87 -6.41
N THR A 220 12.75 -14.10 -6.48
CA THR A 220 13.30 -13.37 -5.32
C THR A 220 12.57 -12.07 -5.05
N HIS A 221 11.87 -11.49 -6.04
CA HIS A 221 11.16 -10.21 -5.94
C HIS A 221 9.86 -10.24 -6.75
N PHE A 222 8.89 -9.40 -6.39
CA PHE A 222 7.65 -9.21 -7.15
C PHE A 222 7.85 -8.29 -8.36
N SER A 223 8.70 -8.68 -9.32
CA SER A 223 9.03 -7.87 -10.49
C SER A 223 8.69 -8.55 -11.83
N PRO A 224 8.52 -7.76 -12.91
CA PRO A 224 8.36 -8.33 -14.26
C PRO A 224 9.54 -9.23 -14.66
N GLU A 225 10.77 -8.86 -14.34
CA GLU A 225 11.96 -9.64 -14.70
C GLU A 225 11.92 -11.06 -14.12
N GLU A 226 11.48 -11.20 -12.87
CA GLU A 226 11.30 -12.51 -12.25
C GLU A 226 10.18 -13.29 -12.92
N GLY A 227 9.04 -12.64 -13.22
CA GLY A 227 7.93 -13.27 -13.93
C GLY A 227 8.33 -13.85 -15.30
N GLN A 228 9.06 -13.06 -16.09
CA GLN A 228 9.62 -13.47 -17.37
C GLN A 228 10.57 -14.67 -17.19
N ARG A 229 11.53 -14.55 -16.27
CA ARG A 229 12.55 -15.59 -16.02
C ARG A 229 11.93 -16.92 -15.59
N LEU A 230 10.93 -16.88 -14.71
CA LEU A 230 10.28 -18.09 -14.18
C LEU A 230 9.50 -18.82 -15.28
N LEU A 231 8.72 -18.10 -16.08
CA LEU A 231 8.02 -18.72 -17.21
C LEU A 231 9.01 -19.23 -18.28
N GLN A 232 10.06 -18.46 -18.58
CA GLN A 232 11.10 -18.91 -19.52
C GLN A 232 11.76 -20.21 -19.07
N THR A 233 11.96 -20.39 -17.75
CA THR A 233 12.49 -21.65 -17.19
C THR A 233 11.60 -22.84 -17.52
N TRP A 234 10.27 -22.69 -17.43
CA TRP A 234 9.34 -23.75 -17.85
C TRP A 234 9.31 -23.94 -19.37
N ILE A 235 9.44 -22.87 -20.16
CA ILE A 235 9.50 -22.97 -21.62
C ILE A 235 10.75 -23.75 -22.06
N ASP A 236 11.93 -23.36 -21.59
CA ASP A 236 13.20 -24.00 -21.94
C ASP A 236 13.26 -25.47 -21.51
N GLY A 237 12.54 -25.81 -20.44
CA GLY A 237 12.41 -27.17 -19.94
C GLY A 237 11.32 -28.03 -20.60
N ASP A 238 10.54 -27.48 -21.53
CA ASP A 238 9.31 -28.11 -22.06
C ASP A 238 8.36 -28.58 -20.94
N GLN A 239 8.15 -27.68 -19.97
CA GLN A 239 7.48 -27.95 -18.70
C GLN A 239 6.37 -26.95 -18.36
N VAL A 240 5.90 -26.16 -19.33
CA VAL A 240 4.78 -25.23 -19.12
C VAL A 240 3.53 -26.01 -18.68
N PRO A 241 2.91 -25.68 -17.53
CA PRO A 241 1.66 -26.31 -17.08
C PRO A 241 0.46 -25.93 -17.95
N ASP A 242 -0.59 -26.76 -17.96
CA ASP A 242 -1.84 -26.49 -18.68
C ASP A 242 -2.59 -25.28 -18.09
N SER A 243 -2.39 -25.02 -16.80
CA SER A 243 -2.95 -23.87 -16.10
C SER A 243 -1.92 -23.25 -15.17
N ILE A 244 -1.88 -21.91 -15.09
CA ILE A 244 -0.94 -21.20 -14.22
C ILE A 244 -1.69 -20.19 -13.38
N LEU A 245 -1.52 -20.28 -12.07
CA LEU A 245 -1.85 -19.23 -11.12
C LEU A 245 -0.61 -18.36 -10.88
N ILE A 246 -0.74 -17.05 -11.14
CA ILE A 246 0.30 -16.06 -10.89
C ILE A 246 -0.06 -15.26 -9.64
N THR A 247 0.84 -15.18 -8.65
CA THR A 247 0.53 -14.54 -7.37
C THR A 247 0.68 -13.01 -7.37
N SER A 248 1.04 -12.37 -8.48
CA SER A 248 0.93 -10.92 -8.64
C SER A 248 0.81 -10.49 -10.12
N TYR A 249 0.23 -9.31 -10.33
CA TYR A 249 0.15 -8.73 -11.67
C TYR A 249 1.54 -8.34 -12.20
N SER A 250 2.48 -7.92 -11.34
CA SER A 250 3.85 -7.58 -11.76
C SER A 250 4.59 -8.77 -12.34
N LEU A 251 4.46 -9.96 -11.74
CA LEU A 251 5.00 -11.20 -12.30
C LEU A 251 4.32 -11.54 -13.63
N PHE A 252 3.00 -11.39 -13.69
CA PHE A 252 2.25 -11.65 -14.93
C PHE A 252 2.68 -10.71 -16.07
N GLU A 253 2.96 -9.44 -15.77
CA GLU A 253 3.41 -8.46 -16.77
C GLU A 253 4.69 -8.94 -17.49
N GLY A 254 5.68 -9.45 -16.77
CA GLY A 254 6.88 -10.00 -17.39
C GLY A 254 6.64 -11.29 -18.17
N MET A 255 5.65 -12.09 -17.77
CA MET A 255 5.26 -13.29 -18.53
C MET A 255 4.70 -12.94 -19.92
N LEU A 256 4.16 -11.73 -20.11
CA LEU A 256 3.67 -11.29 -21.43
C LEU A 256 4.78 -11.29 -22.48
N ASP A 257 6.03 -10.99 -22.11
CA ASP A 257 7.16 -11.04 -23.05
C ASP A 257 7.44 -12.45 -23.57
N CYS A 258 7.31 -13.45 -22.70
CA CYS A 258 7.41 -14.86 -23.07
C CYS A 258 6.25 -15.28 -23.98
N PHE A 259 5.02 -14.87 -23.65
CA PHE A 259 3.85 -15.18 -24.46
C PHE A 259 3.87 -14.50 -25.84
N LEU A 260 4.41 -13.29 -25.95
CA LEU A 260 4.61 -12.61 -27.23
C LEU A 260 5.58 -13.39 -28.13
N SER A 261 6.60 -14.01 -27.52
CA SER A 261 7.58 -14.84 -28.23
C SER A 261 7.06 -16.25 -28.52
N HIS A 262 6.07 -16.73 -27.75
CA HIS A 262 5.44 -18.05 -27.88
C HIS A 262 3.90 -17.95 -27.90
N PRO A 263 3.29 -17.39 -28.97
CA PRO A 263 1.85 -17.12 -29.00
C PRO A 263 0.94 -18.34 -28.81
N ASP A 264 1.41 -19.55 -29.14
CA ASP A 264 0.66 -20.80 -28.96
C ASP A 264 0.33 -21.04 -27.46
N LEU A 265 1.19 -20.61 -26.54
CA LEU A 265 0.95 -20.72 -25.09
C LEU A 265 -0.26 -19.89 -24.65
N MET A 266 -0.53 -18.75 -25.30
CA MET A 266 -1.73 -17.94 -25.00
C MET A 266 -3.04 -18.66 -25.32
N THR A 267 -3.01 -19.66 -26.20
CA THR A 267 -4.20 -20.42 -26.61
C THR A 267 -4.35 -21.74 -25.87
N THR A 268 -3.26 -22.28 -25.34
CA THR A 268 -3.20 -23.61 -24.72
C THR A 268 -3.13 -23.56 -23.20
N THR A 269 -2.72 -22.44 -22.61
CA THR A 269 -2.57 -22.29 -21.15
C THR A 269 -3.72 -21.47 -20.56
N GLN A 270 -4.39 -22.00 -19.55
CA GLN A 270 -5.37 -21.24 -18.76
C GLN A 270 -4.62 -20.40 -17.71
N LEU A 271 -4.95 -19.11 -17.58
CA LEU A 271 -4.23 -18.21 -16.70
C LEU A 271 -5.16 -17.55 -15.69
N ALA A 272 -4.66 -17.41 -14.46
CA ALA A 272 -5.26 -16.54 -13.48
C ALA A 272 -4.19 -15.74 -12.73
N THR A 273 -4.49 -14.50 -12.35
CA THR A 273 -3.52 -13.63 -11.67
C THR A 273 -4.12 -12.87 -10.51
N PHE A 274 -3.33 -12.68 -9.45
CA PHE A 274 -3.62 -11.72 -8.40
C PHE A 274 -3.38 -10.28 -8.89
N GLY A 275 -4.23 -9.36 -8.45
CA GLY A 275 -4.27 -8.02 -9.01
C GLY A 275 -5.09 -7.98 -10.30
N ASP A 276 -5.21 -6.80 -10.89
CA ASP A 276 -6.00 -6.59 -12.10
C ASP A 276 -5.51 -5.34 -12.82
N HIS A 277 -5.56 -5.38 -14.14
CA HIS A 277 -5.24 -4.22 -14.95
C HIS A 277 -6.09 -4.24 -16.22
N ARG A 278 -6.40 -3.04 -16.74
CA ARG A 278 -7.20 -2.89 -17.96
C ARG A 278 -6.59 -3.62 -19.16
N LEU A 279 -5.27 -3.85 -19.15
CA LEU A 279 -4.59 -4.60 -20.21
C LEU A 279 -5.17 -6.01 -20.38
N LEU A 280 -5.62 -6.66 -19.30
CA LEU A 280 -6.21 -7.99 -19.34
C LEU A 280 -7.46 -8.04 -20.24
N ASP A 281 -8.20 -6.93 -20.37
CA ASP A 281 -9.42 -6.86 -21.19
C ASP A 281 -9.12 -6.78 -22.70
N PHE A 282 -7.85 -6.58 -23.08
CA PHE A 282 -7.41 -6.47 -24.48
C PHE A 282 -6.60 -7.67 -24.96
N LEU A 283 -6.30 -8.63 -24.08
CA LEU A 283 -5.55 -9.83 -24.45
C LEU A 283 -6.47 -10.80 -25.20
N PRO A 284 -5.93 -11.57 -26.16
CA PRO A 284 -6.70 -12.54 -26.94
C PRO A 284 -7.14 -13.75 -26.10
N MET A 285 -6.64 -13.87 -24.87
CA MET A 285 -6.91 -14.96 -23.94
C MET A 285 -7.67 -14.45 -22.72
N ARG A 286 -8.51 -15.32 -22.14
CA ARG A 286 -9.25 -15.02 -20.92
C ARG A 286 -8.34 -15.25 -19.72
N ILE A 287 -8.25 -14.24 -18.87
CA ILE A 287 -7.42 -14.28 -17.66
C ILE A 287 -8.30 -13.94 -16.48
N HIS A 288 -8.55 -14.92 -15.62
CA HIS A 288 -9.23 -14.66 -14.36
C HIS A 288 -8.33 -13.79 -13.49
N SER A 289 -8.91 -12.81 -12.81
CA SER A 289 -8.11 -11.91 -11.98
C SER A 289 -8.74 -11.67 -10.62
N LEU A 290 -7.90 -11.32 -9.65
CA LEU A 290 -8.32 -11.13 -8.27
C LEU A 290 -7.81 -9.79 -7.73
N PRO A 291 -8.45 -8.67 -8.10
CA PRO A 291 -8.10 -7.34 -7.63
C PRO A 291 -8.28 -7.16 -6.13
N GLN A 292 -7.50 -6.23 -5.57
CA GLN A 292 -7.75 -5.66 -4.24
C GLN A 292 -8.84 -4.59 -4.31
N GLN A 293 -9.55 -4.40 -3.20
CA GLN A 293 -10.45 -3.27 -3.00
C GLN A 293 -9.67 -2.09 -2.43
N PHE A 294 -8.92 -1.41 -3.30
CA PHE A 294 -7.97 -0.36 -2.91
C PHE A 294 -8.61 0.79 -2.15
N GLU A 295 -9.83 1.17 -2.52
CA GLU A 295 -10.63 2.20 -1.86
C GLU A 295 -10.90 1.80 -0.40
N ASP A 296 -11.38 0.58 -0.15
CA ASP A 296 -11.67 0.09 1.21
C ASP A 296 -10.39 -0.04 2.06
N ILE A 297 -9.29 -0.50 1.47
CA ILE A 297 -7.99 -0.60 2.14
C ILE A 297 -7.49 0.79 2.55
N ALA A 298 -7.54 1.76 1.62
CA ALA A 298 -7.07 3.11 1.89
C ALA A 298 -7.94 3.83 2.93
N ASP A 299 -9.26 3.69 2.85
CA ASP A 299 -10.21 4.28 3.80
C ASP A 299 -9.99 3.72 5.21
N SER A 300 -9.88 2.39 5.32
CA SER A 300 -9.64 1.71 6.61
C SER A 300 -8.27 2.08 7.21
N ALA A 301 -7.20 2.05 6.41
CA ALA A 301 -5.86 2.40 6.87
C ALA A 301 -5.78 3.88 7.33
N LEU A 302 -6.43 4.79 6.60
CA LEU A 302 -6.50 6.19 7.00
C LEU A 302 -7.33 6.37 8.27
N GLU A 303 -8.47 5.70 8.41
CA GLU A 303 -9.28 5.75 9.62
C GLU A 303 -8.48 5.29 10.85
N LEU A 304 -7.78 4.16 10.75
CA LEU A 304 -6.91 3.63 11.80
C LEU A 304 -5.79 4.63 12.15
N ALA A 305 -5.13 5.20 11.14
CA ALA A 305 -4.10 6.22 11.35
C ALA A 305 -4.67 7.45 12.06
N LEU A 306 -5.80 8.00 11.62
CA LEU A 306 -6.42 9.17 12.25
C LEU A 306 -6.88 8.88 13.69
N ASN A 307 -7.46 7.71 13.95
CA ASN A 307 -7.83 7.28 15.29
C ASN A 307 -6.60 7.15 16.20
N ALA A 308 -5.51 6.58 15.68
CA ALA A 308 -4.24 6.48 16.36
C ALA A 308 -3.67 7.86 16.75
N THR A 309 -3.63 8.81 15.81
CA THR A 309 -3.17 10.19 16.09
C THR A 309 -4.03 10.92 17.13
N ALA A 310 -5.28 10.48 17.32
CA ALA A 310 -6.19 11.00 18.33
C ALA A 310 -6.18 10.21 19.65
N GLY A 311 -5.20 9.33 19.85
CA GLY A 311 -5.03 8.54 21.08
C GLY A 311 -5.98 7.34 21.21
N ARG A 312 -6.61 6.90 20.12
CA ARG A 312 -7.54 5.75 20.07
C ARG A 312 -6.95 4.58 19.28
N TYR A 313 -5.67 4.29 19.50
CA TYR A 313 -5.00 3.16 18.85
C TYR A 313 -5.62 1.82 19.28
N ARG A 314 -5.77 0.89 18.32
CA ARG A 314 -6.21 -0.48 18.56
C ARG A 314 -5.45 -1.42 17.63
N ALA A 315 -4.76 -2.40 18.18
CA ALA A 315 -4.15 -3.48 17.42
C ALA A 315 -5.22 -4.47 16.93
N GLY A 316 -4.86 -5.27 15.93
CA GLY A 316 -5.71 -6.28 15.32
C GLY A 316 -5.67 -6.21 13.79
N VAL A 317 -6.30 -7.19 13.15
CA VAL A 317 -6.37 -7.31 11.70
C VAL A 317 -7.77 -6.98 11.19
N GLU A 318 -7.82 -6.11 10.19
CA GLU A 318 -8.97 -5.87 9.34
C GLU A 318 -8.70 -6.52 7.98
N VAL A 319 -9.47 -7.55 7.64
CA VAL A 319 -9.33 -8.30 6.38
C VAL A 319 -10.33 -7.78 5.36
N ILE A 320 -9.82 -7.21 4.28
CA ILE A 320 -10.62 -6.70 3.17
C ILE A 320 -10.81 -7.83 2.15
N PRO A 321 -12.06 -8.20 1.80
CA PRO A 321 -12.29 -9.27 0.84
C PRO A 321 -11.80 -8.86 -0.55
N ARG A 322 -11.43 -9.86 -1.35
CA ARG A 322 -11.15 -9.68 -2.78
C ARG A 322 -12.38 -10.07 -3.61
N GLN A 323 -12.51 -9.48 -4.79
CA GLN A 323 -13.58 -9.82 -5.72
C GLN A 323 -13.02 -10.52 -6.96
N LEU A 324 -13.37 -11.78 -7.14
CA LEU A 324 -12.97 -12.57 -8.31
C LEU A 324 -13.60 -12.00 -9.58
N LYS A 325 -12.76 -11.76 -10.59
CA LYS A 325 -13.17 -11.40 -11.94
C LYS A 325 -12.96 -12.57 -12.88
N ILE A 326 -14.05 -13.27 -13.18
CA ILE A 326 -14.08 -14.34 -14.17
C ILE A 326 -14.19 -13.71 -15.57
N ARG A 327 -13.39 -14.19 -16.52
CA ARG A 327 -13.34 -13.73 -17.92
C ARG A 327 -13.54 -14.92 -18.83
#